data_AF-A0A4U8S203-F1
#
_entry.id   AF-A0A4U8S203-F1
#
_cell.length_a   1.000
_cell.length_b   1.000
_cell.length_c   1.000
_cell.angle_alpha   90.00
_cell.angle_beta   90.00
_cell.angle_gamma   90.00
#
_symmetry.space_group_name_H-M   'P 1'
#
loop_
_entity.id
_entity.type
_entity.pdbx_description
1 polymer ?
#
loop_
_entity_poly.entity_id
_entity_poly.type
_entity_poly.pdbx_seq_one_letter_code
_entity_poly.pdbx_strand_id
1 'polypeptide(L)'
;MLENKAIYFAKENDCIDCVEIAKIANIEHIYISWFGLLLTGSKESPNNPLFFGELDSKDSNLGLDTLKPIYHLIGEIDSNSIESTSNNRASNNSLSTLQVFLGSNTLTLLNYSLLDSSLNIKLECNSKESKEILEREQTQREQTQKETTSIVSLTSTAMLHPILEDNELKCPHNGVVKLKSNKG
;
A
#
# COMPACT_ATOMS: atom_id res chain seq x y z
N MET A 1 -24.33 -2.48 -19.41
CA MET A 1 -23.22 -2.59 -18.46
C MET A 1 -23.63 -1.75 -17.25
N LEU A 2 -24.04 -2.35 -16.14
CA LEU A 2 -24.14 -1.58 -14.89
C LEU A 2 -22.70 -1.34 -14.44
N GLU A 3 -22.29 -0.09 -14.30
CA GLU A 3 -21.00 0.23 -13.69
C GLU A 3 -20.97 -0.34 -12.27
N ASN A 4 -20.00 -1.20 -11.98
CA ASN A 4 -19.83 -1.81 -10.68
C ASN A 4 -19.30 -0.73 -9.73
N LYS A 5 -20.23 -0.01 -9.09
CA LYS A 5 -19.98 1.10 -8.18
C LYS A 5 -20.47 0.75 -6.78
N ALA A 6 -19.66 1.06 -5.76
CA ALA A 6 -20.09 0.99 -4.36
C ALA A 6 -19.70 2.24 -3.59
N ILE A 7 -20.50 2.53 -2.57
CA ILE A 7 -20.20 3.58 -1.60
C ILE A 7 -19.96 2.88 -0.26
N TYR A 8 -18.76 3.05 0.28
CA TYR A 8 -18.45 2.68 1.64
C TYR A 8 -18.78 3.84 2.57
N PHE A 9 -19.58 3.57 3.60
CA PHE A 9 -19.95 4.55 4.61
C PHE A 9 -18.98 4.44 5.79
N ALA A 10 -18.01 5.34 5.83
CA ALA A 10 -17.01 5.39 6.90
C ALA A 10 -17.62 5.94 8.20
N LYS A 11 -17.17 5.39 9.32
CA LYS A 11 -17.51 5.84 10.67
C LYS A 11 -16.48 6.85 11.17
N GLU A 12 -16.77 7.41 12.33
CA GLU A 12 -15.84 8.26 13.06
C GLU A 12 -14.56 7.48 13.40
N ASN A 13 -13.38 8.05 13.09
CA ASN A 13 -12.08 7.47 13.42
C ASN A 13 -11.81 6.09 12.78
N ASP A 14 -12.48 5.79 11.66
CA ASP A 14 -12.23 4.58 10.88
C ASP A 14 -10.79 4.56 10.32
N CYS A 15 -10.27 3.34 10.18
CA CYS A 15 -9.03 3.03 9.49
C CYS A 15 -9.32 2.00 8.41
N ILE A 16 -9.05 2.35 7.15
CA ILE A 16 -9.41 1.55 5.97
C ILE A 16 -8.14 1.23 5.19
N ASP A 17 -7.91 -0.06 4.93
CA ASP A 17 -6.90 -0.49 3.96
C ASP A 17 -7.49 -0.43 2.55
N CYS A 18 -6.97 0.48 1.71
CA CYS A 18 -7.45 0.69 0.35
C CYS A 18 -7.29 -0.56 -0.53
N VAL A 19 -6.27 -1.38 -0.26
CA VAL A 19 -6.00 -2.61 -1.04
C VAL A 19 -6.95 -3.72 -0.62
N GLU A 20 -7.25 -3.84 0.67
CA GLU A 20 -8.18 -4.84 1.17
C GLU A 20 -9.61 -4.56 0.70
N ILE A 21 -10.08 -3.31 0.85
CA ILE A 21 -11.44 -2.94 0.47
C ILE A 21 -11.70 -3.09 -1.03
N ALA A 22 -10.69 -2.82 -1.87
CA ALA A 22 -10.77 -3.03 -3.32
C ALA A 22 -10.92 -4.52 -3.68
N LYS A 23 -10.34 -5.44 -2.89
CA LYS A 23 -10.45 -6.89 -3.11
C LYS A 23 -11.81 -7.46 -2.72
N ILE A 24 -12.46 -6.91 -1.70
CA ILE A 24 -13.70 -7.46 -1.12
C ILE A 24 -14.85 -7.49 -2.14
N ALA A 25 -14.79 -6.71 -3.21
CA ALA A 25 -15.96 -6.50 -4.04
C ALA A 25 -15.78 -6.76 -5.55
N ASN A 26 -14.55 -6.90 -6.08
CA ASN A 26 -14.33 -6.84 -7.53
C ASN A 26 -15.04 -5.63 -8.18
N ILE A 27 -15.14 -4.55 -7.39
CA ILE A 27 -15.80 -3.29 -7.72
C ILE A 27 -14.69 -2.34 -8.10
N GLU A 28 -14.68 -1.97 -9.38
CA GLU A 28 -13.68 -1.09 -9.97
C GLU A 28 -13.77 0.33 -9.40
N HIS A 29 -14.95 0.72 -8.89
CA HIS A 29 -15.21 2.07 -8.40
C HIS A 29 -15.85 2.06 -6.99
N ILE A 30 -15.01 2.05 -5.97
CA ILE A 30 -15.42 2.27 -4.59
C ILE A 30 -15.25 3.75 -4.26
N TYR A 31 -16.26 4.37 -3.67
CA TYR A 31 -16.24 5.73 -3.15
C TYR A 31 -16.41 5.73 -1.64
N ILE A 32 -15.82 6.70 -0.94
CA ILE A 32 -16.01 6.86 0.50
C ILE A 32 -17.01 7.99 0.77
N SER A 33 -18.06 7.68 1.53
CA SER A 33 -18.94 8.66 2.16
C SER A 33 -18.60 8.75 3.64
N TRP A 34 -18.28 9.95 4.13
CA TRP A 34 -17.94 10.19 5.53
C TRP A 34 -18.73 11.38 6.07
N PHE A 35 -19.49 11.17 7.15
CA PHE A 35 -20.43 12.18 7.70
C PHE A 35 -21.39 12.78 6.65
N GLY A 36 -21.80 11.98 5.66
CA GLY A 36 -22.68 12.42 4.57
C GLY A 36 -21.99 13.20 3.45
N LEU A 37 -20.66 13.37 3.52
CA LEU A 37 -19.84 13.97 2.47
C LEU A 37 -19.18 12.87 1.64
N LEU A 38 -19.29 12.99 0.32
CA LEU A 38 -18.56 12.13 -0.61
C LEU A 38 -17.12 12.65 -0.74
N LEU A 39 -16.15 11.83 -0.38
CA LEU A 39 -14.74 12.18 -0.50
C LEU A 39 -14.28 11.96 -1.94
N THR A 40 -13.92 13.05 -2.63
CA THR A 40 -13.44 13.01 -4.02
C THR A 40 -11.99 13.49 -4.16
N GLY A 41 -11.37 13.93 -3.04
CA GLY A 41 -10.05 14.54 -3.02
C GLY A 41 -10.08 16.05 -3.31
N SER A 42 -8.91 16.67 -3.35
CA SER A 42 -8.76 18.12 -3.47
C SER A 42 -7.39 18.52 -4.04
N LYS A 43 -7.14 19.82 -4.13
CA LYS A 43 -5.87 20.41 -4.56
C LYS A 43 -4.93 20.62 -3.37
N GLU A 44 -3.65 20.46 -3.63
CA GLU A 44 -2.60 20.69 -2.63
C GLU A 44 -2.51 22.17 -2.26
N SER A 45 -2.36 22.43 -0.96
CA SER A 45 -2.22 23.76 -0.40
C SER A 45 -0.91 24.39 -0.86
N PRO A 46 -0.93 25.62 -1.40
CA PRO A 46 0.29 26.30 -1.86
C PRO A 46 1.33 26.52 -0.76
N ASN A 47 0.88 26.66 0.50
CA ASN A 47 1.73 27.03 1.62
C ASN A 47 2.07 25.84 2.54
N ASN A 48 1.35 24.73 2.40
CA ASN A 48 1.48 23.56 3.26
C ASN A 48 1.57 22.31 2.36
N PRO A 49 2.78 21.94 1.92
CA PRO A 49 2.99 20.72 1.13
C PRO A 49 2.36 19.51 1.81
N LEU A 50 1.85 18.58 1.01
CA LEU A 50 1.18 17.35 1.44
C LEU A 50 -0.17 17.55 2.15
N PHE A 51 -0.61 18.79 2.35
CA PHE A 51 -1.98 19.09 2.76
C PHE A 51 -2.82 19.48 1.56
N PHE A 52 -4.04 18.94 1.47
CA PHE A 52 -4.98 19.20 0.37
C PHE A 52 -6.32 19.59 0.97
N GLY A 53 -7.00 20.56 0.37
CA GLY A 53 -8.25 21.05 0.92
C GLY A 53 -8.72 22.30 0.21
N GLU A 54 -9.90 22.76 0.58
CA GLU A 54 -10.39 24.05 0.10
C GLU A 54 -9.72 25.18 0.87
N LEU A 55 -9.36 26.27 0.19
CA LEU A 55 -8.72 27.40 0.85
C LEU A 55 -9.72 28.14 1.76
N ASP A 56 -9.28 28.47 2.97
CA ASP A 56 -10.08 29.31 3.85
C ASP A 56 -9.94 30.78 3.45
N SER A 57 -11.02 31.36 2.95
CA SER A 57 -11.11 32.80 2.66
C SER A 57 -10.87 33.73 3.86
N LYS A 58 -10.87 33.19 5.09
CA LYS A 58 -10.74 33.93 6.35
C LYS A 58 -9.39 33.74 7.07
N ASP A 59 -8.42 33.05 6.43
CA ASP A 59 -7.08 32.77 6.96
C ASP A 59 -7.08 31.95 8.27
N SER A 60 -7.41 30.66 8.18
CA SER A 60 -7.02 29.70 9.22
C SER A 60 -5.49 29.53 9.25
N ASN A 61 -4.90 29.08 10.36
CA ASN A 61 -3.44 28.86 10.47
C ASN A 61 -2.86 27.97 9.34
N LEU A 62 -3.65 27.02 8.81
CA LEU A 62 -3.25 26.13 7.71
C LEU A 62 -3.62 26.70 6.32
N GLY A 63 -4.38 27.80 6.26
CA GLY A 63 -4.93 28.37 5.04
C GLY A 63 -6.02 27.50 4.39
N LEU A 64 -6.55 26.51 5.11
CA LEU A 64 -7.57 25.56 4.63
C LEU A 64 -8.86 25.65 5.46
N ASP A 65 -10.00 25.46 4.79
CA ASP A 65 -11.33 25.50 5.39
C ASP A 65 -11.56 24.25 6.26
N THR A 66 -11.57 24.43 7.58
CA THR A 66 -11.73 23.36 8.57
C THR A 66 -13.14 22.79 8.65
N LEU A 67 -14.12 23.43 8.00
CA LEU A 67 -15.49 22.90 7.86
C LEU A 67 -15.60 21.91 6.70
N LYS A 68 -14.55 21.77 5.90
CA LYS A 68 -14.48 20.84 4.77
C LYS A 68 -13.40 19.78 5.03
N PRO A 69 -13.44 18.64 4.32
CA PRO A 69 -12.41 17.63 4.44
C PRO A 69 -11.04 18.19 4.07
N ILE A 70 -10.08 18.04 4.98
CA ILE A 70 -8.67 18.35 4.77
C ILE A 70 -7.92 17.01 4.68
N TYR A 71 -7.17 16.82 3.62
CA TYR A 71 -6.40 15.61 3.39
C TYR A 71 -4.93 15.87 3.70
N HIS A 72 -4.28 14.97 4.40
CA HIS A 72 -2.85 15.00 4.71
C HIS A 72 -2.21 13.71 4.22
N LEU A 73 -1.32 13.84 3.23
CA LEU A 73 -0.63 12.73 2.62
C LEU A 73 0.67 12.45 3.37
N ILE A 74 0.74 11.31 4.02
CA ILE A 74 1.93 10.86 4.73
C ILE A 74 2.65 9.86 3.82
N GLY A 75 3.68 10.34 3.13
CA GLY A 75 4.65 9.46 2.48
C GLY A 75 5.65 8.94 3.52
N GLU A 76 6.20 7.75 3.31
CA GLU A 76 7.24 7.10 4.14
C GLU A 76 8.57 7.91 4.27
N ILE A 77 8.58 9.17 3.80
CA ILE A 77 9.71 10.09 3.80
C ILE A 77 10.05 10.53 5.24
N ASP A 78 9.10 10.52 6.17
CA ASP A 78 9.33 10.87 7.56
C ASP A 78 9.28 9.63 8.48
N SER A 79 10.38 8.88 8.52
CA SER A 79 10.65 7.87 9.55
C SER A 79 10.64 8.43 10.99
N ASN A 80 10.45 9.74 11.17
CA ASN A 80 10.34 10.42 12.47
C ASN A 80 8.90 10.87 12.81
N SER A 81 7.91 10.69 11.93
CA SER A 81 6.55 11.25 12.12
C SER A 81 5.50 10.26 12.67
N ILE A 82 5.85 9.00 12.92
CA ILE A 82 4.85 7.98 13.33
C ILE A 82 5.27 7.30 14.64
N GLU A 83 5.19 8.06 15.75
CA GLU A 83 5.09 7.46 17.10
C GLU A 83 3.62 7.16 17.48
N SER A 84 2.65 7.38 16.60
CA SER A 84 1.25 7.17 16.95
C SER A 84 0.50 6.50 15.81
N THR A 85 0.52 5.17 15.85
CA THR A 85 -0.58 4.21 15.56
C THR A 85 -0.02 3.00 14.81
N SER A 86 0.22 1.94 15.59
CA SER A 86 0.46 0.55 15.18
C SER A 86 1.77 0.23 14.42
N ASN A 87 2.68 -0.49 15.10
CA ASN A 87 3.30 -1.77 14.72
C ASN A 87 3.40 -2.21 13.23
N ASN A 88 3.52 -1.33 12.24
CA ASN A 88 3.89 -1.72 10.88
C ASN A 88 5.40 -1.89 10.79
N ARG A 89 5.85 -2.96 11.45
CA ARG A 89 7.17 -3.55 11.33
C ARG A 89 7.35 -3.98 9.88
N ALA A 90 8.25 -3.30 9.16
CA ALA A 90 8.90 -3.77 7.95
C ALA A 90 7.95 -4.29 6.84
N SER A 91 7.39 -3.38 6.06
CA SER A 91 6.99 -3.70 4.69
C SER A 91 7.49 -2.57 3.81
N ASN A 92 8.24 -2.91 2.76
CA ASN A 92 8.76 -1.99 1.75
C ASN A 92 7.62 -1.44 0.87
N ASN A 93 6.60 -0.88 1.51
CA ASN A 93 5.32 -0.56 0.91
C ASN A 93 5.38 0.88 0.44
N SER A 94 5.56 1.09 -0.87
CA SER A 94 5.65 2.44 -1.43
C SER A 94 4.37 3.25 -1.29
N LEU A 95 3.27 2.60 -0.93
CA LEU A 95 1.97 3.25 -0.82
C LEU A 95 1.91 4.11 0.43
N SER A 96 1.37 5.31 0.25
CA SER A 96 1.24 6.31 1.29
C SER A 96 0.08 6.03 2.24
N THR A 97 0.07 6.71 3.38
CA THR A 97 -1.11 6.81 4.25
C THR A 97 -1.76 8.17 4.01
N LEU A 98 -3.06 8.19 3.74
CA LEU A 98 -3.84 9.42 3.60
C LEU A 98 -4.72 9.60 4.83
N GLN A 99 -4.48 10.67 5.59
CA GLN A 99 -5.36 11.08 6.68
C GLN A 99 -6.35 12.12 6.18
N VAL A 100 -7.62 11.98 6.54
CA VAL A 100 -8.68 12.95 6.23
C VAL A 100 -9.21 13.52 7.54
N PHE A 101 -9.14 14.82 7.70
CA PHE A 101 -9.62 15.55 8.87
C PHE A 101 -10.93 16.25 8.56
N LEU A 102 -11.88 16.16 9.48
CA LEU A 102 -13.13 16.92 9.45
C LEU A 102 -13.54 17.25 10.88
N GLY A 103 -13.43 18.52 11.27
CA GLY A 103 -13.59 18.94 12.66
C GLY A 103 -12.55 18.26 13.57
N SER A 104 -13.03 17.56 14.62
CA SER A 104 -12.18 16.78 15.53
C SER A 104 -11.92 15.34 15.08
N ASN A 105 -12.51 14.92 13.96
CA ASN A 105 -12.52 13.53 13.53
C ASN A 105 -11.42 13.29 12.51
N THR A 106 -10.87 12.09 12.52
CA THR A 106 -9.87 11.64 11.55
C THR A 106 -10.38 10.39 10.84
N LEU A 107 -10.11 10.25 9.55
CA LEU A 107 -10.27 9.00 8.81
C LEU A 107 -8.90 8.63 8.26
N THR A 108 -8.44 7.41 8.52
CA THR A 108 -7.14 6.94 8.03
C THR A 108 -7.33 6.00 6.86
N LEU A 109 -6.72 6.30 5.73
CA LEU A 109 -6.69 5.44 4.55
C LEU A 109 -5.26 4.92 4.38
N LEU A 110 -5.05 3.66 4.75
CA LEU A 110 -3.79 2.95 4.55
C LEU A 110 -3.66 2.51 3.09
N ASN A 111 -2.42 2.38 2.62
CA ASN A 111 -2.11 1.90 1.27
C ASN A 111 -2.77 2.73 0.17
N TYR A 112 -2.85 4.04 0.37
CA TYR A 112 -3.35 4.97 -0.61
C TYR A 112 -2.30 5.18 -1.71
N SER A 113 -2.70 5.01 -2.97
CA SER A 113 -1.86 5.28 -4.14
C SER A 113 -2.27 6.59 -4.78
N LEU A 114 -1.32 7.48 -4.97
CA LEU A 114 -1.51 8.68 -5.79
C LEU A 114 -1.74 8.34 -7.26
N LEU A 115 -1.08 7.29 -7.78
CA LEU A 115 -1.20 6.88 -9.18
C LEU A 115 -2.61 6.40 -9.53
N ASP A 116 -3.19 5.57 -8.67
CA ASP A 116 -4.51 4.98 -8.92
C ASP A 116 -5.66 5.84 -8.39
N SER A 117 -5.35 6.92 -7.65
CA SER A 117 -6.36 7.72 -6.94
C SER A 117 -7.28 6.80 -6.11
N SER A 118 -6.66 6.01 -5.22
CA SER A 118 -7.33 4.91 -4.51
C SER A 118 -8.69 5.34 -3.95
N LEU A 119 -9.70 4.50 -4.17
CA LEU A 119 -11.09 4.74 -3.73
C LEU A 119 -11.72 6.02 -4.32
N ASN A 120 -11.29 6.40 -5.53
CA ASN A 120 -11.76 7.57 -6.28
C ASN A 120 -11.54 8.91 -5.54
N ILE A 121 -10.58 8.95 -4.63
CA ILE A 121 -10.12 10.18 -3.99
C ILE A 121 -8.92 10.64 -4.80
N LYS A 122 -9.02 11.79 -5.47
CA LYS A 122 -7.98 12.31 -6.36
C LYS A 122 -7.32 13.54 -5.76
N LEU A 123 -6.01 13.45 -5.56
CA LEU A 123 -5.20 14.56 -5.03
C LEU A 123 -4.44 15.25 -6.17
N GLU A 124 -4.60 16.56 -6.33
CA GLU A 124 -3.82 17.33 -7.30
C GLU A 124 -2.51 17.80 -6.65
N CYS A 125 -1.44 17.05 -6.92
CA CYS A 125 -0.07 17.32 -6.46
C CYS A 125 0.56 18.51 -7.21
N ASN A 126 1.02 19.52 -6.48
CA ASN A 126 1.71 20.70 -7.01
C ASN A 126 3.12 20.91 -6.41
N SER A 127 3.36 20.47 -5.18
CA SER A 127 4.63 20.63 -4.46
C SER A 127 5.73 19.72 -5.00
N LYS A 128 6.95 19.92 -4.53
CA LYS A 128 8.08 19.05 -4.89
C LYS A 128 7.95 17.71 -4.16
N GLU A 129 7.56 17.77 -2.90
CA GLU A 129 7.38 16.66 -1.97
C GLU A 129 6.34 15.65 -2.50
N SER A 130 5.17 16.14 -2.93
CA SER A 130 4.12 15.28 -3.46
C SER A 130 4.50 14.62 -4.79
N LYS A 131 5.27 15.32 -5.63
CA LYS A 131 5.82 14.76 -6.88
C LYS A 131 6.88 13.69 -6.62
N GLU A 132 7.75 13.86 -5.64
CA GLU A 132 8.72 12.85 -5.24
C GLU A 132 8.05 11.56 -4.75
N ILE A 133 6.92 11.66 -4.03
CA ILE A 133 6.11 10.50 -3.64
C ILE A 133 5.55 9.82 -4.89
N LEU A 134 4.97 10.57 -5.83
CA LEU A 134 4.41 10.05 -7.07
C LEU A 134 5.46 9.32 -7.93
N GLU A 135 6.65 9.92 -8.10
CA GLU A 135 7.76 9.32 -8.85
C GLU A 135 8.27 8.02 -8.20
N ARG A 136 8.29 7.96 -6.87
CA ARG A 136 8.66 6.75 -6.12
C ARG A 136 7.64 5.63 -6.33
N GLU A 137 6.34 5.94 -6.22
CA GLU A 137 5.28 4.97 -6.52
C GLU A 137 5.41 4.42 -7.95
N GLN A 138 5.69 5.29 -8.93
CA GLN A 138 5.84 4.87 -10.33
C GLN A 138 7.06 3.97 -10.53
N THR A 139 8.21 4.35 -9.97
CA THR A 139 9.45 3.58 -10.07
C THR A 139 9.27 2.18 -9.46
N GLN A 140 8.59 2.07 -8.31
CA GLN A 140 8.35 0.78 -7.71
C GLN A 140 7.40 -0.08 -8.55
N ARG A 141 6.32 0.51 -9.09
CA ARG A 141 5.39 -0.20 -9.99
C ARG A 141 6.11 -0.78 -11.21
N GLU A 142 7.03 -0.03 -11.81
CA GLU A 142 7.85 -0.50 -12.92
C GLU A 142 8.82 -1.62 -12.52
N GLN A 143 9.42 -1.55 -11.33
CA GLN A 143 10.27 -2.62 -10.80
C GLN A 143 9.48 -3.92 -10.57
N THR A 144 8.32 -3.85 -9.93
CA THR A 144 7.45 -5.01 -9.71
C THR A 144 6.99 -5.64 -11.04
N GLN A 145 6.70 -4.84 -12.07
CA GLN A 145 6.37 -5.35 -13.40
C GLN A 145 7.57 -6.02 -14.08
N LYS A 146 8.77 -5.45 -14.00
CA LYS A 146 10.01 -6.05 -14.53
C LYS A 146 10.34 -7.37 -13.85
N GLU A 147 10.18 -7.45 -12.53
CA GLU A 147 10.33 -8.69 -11.76
C GLU A 147 9.27 -9.73 -12.13
N THR A 148 8.01 -9.33 -12.26
CA THR A 148 6.94 -10.26 -12.68
C THR A 148 7.20 -10.80 -14.09
N THR A 149 7.72 -9.97 -15.00
CA THR A 149 8.04 -10.35 -16.38
C THR A 149 9.27 -11.26 -16.46
N SER A 150 10.27 -11.07 -15.58
CA SER A 150 11.44 -11.96 -15.52
C SER A 150 11.09 -13.33 -14.95
N ILE A 151 10.15 -13.42 -14.00
CA ILE A 151 9.67 -14.69 -13.42
C ILE A 151 8.87 -15.53 -14.43
N VAL A 152 8.12 -14.91 -15.35
CA VAL A 152 7.38 -15.64 -16.41
C VAL A 152 8.35 -16.34 -17.41
N SER A 153 9.59 -15.88 -17.51
CA SER A 153 10.62 -16.52 -18.35
C SER A 153 11.39 -17.67 -17.67
N LEU A 154 11.16 -17.89 -16.38
CA LEU A 154 11.72 -19.02 -15.63
C LEU A 154 10.57 -19.92 -15.20
N THR A 155 10.23 -20.89 -16.04
CA THR A 155 9.59 -22.14 -15.58
C THR A 155 10.43 -22.71 -14.44
N SER A 156 10.04 -22.39 -13.20
CA SER A 156 10.65 -22.93 -12.00
C SER A 156 10.33 -24.42 -11.91
N THR A 157 11.20 -25.26 -12.47
CA THR A 157 11.32 -26.64 -12.02
C THR A 157 11.86 -26.63 -10.60
N ALA A 158 10.97 -26.86 -9.62
CA ALA A 158 11.39 -27.16 -8.26
C ALA A 158 12.15 -28.51 -8.26
N MET A 159 13.47 -28.45 -8.27
CA MET A 159 14.31 -29.62 -8.00
C MET A 159 14.35 -29.82 -6.49
N LEU A 160 13.52 -30.74 -6.00
CA LEU A 160 13.66 -31.27 -4.63
C LEU A 160 15.04 -31.91 -4.54
N HIS A 161 15.94 -31.28 -3.77
CA HIS A 161 17.19 -31.93 -3.37
C HIS A 161 16.84 -32.82 -2.18
N PRO A 162 16.86 -34.17 -2.30
CA PRO A 162 16.72 -35.01 -1.13
C PRO A 162 17.90 -34.73 -0.19
N ILE A 163 17.60 -34.22 1.00
CA ILE A 163 18.58 -34.12 2.08
C ILE A 163 18.69 -35.52 2.67
N LEU A 164 19.80 -36.21 2.37
CA LEU A 164 20.17 -37.44 3.05
C LEU A 164 20.66 -37.07 4.44
N GLU A 165 19.80 -37.24 5.45
CA GLU A 165 20.14 -36.96 6.85
C GLU A 165 21.09 -38.00 7.46
N ASP A 166 21.22 -39.18 6.85
CA ASP A 166 22.11 -40.24 7.32
C ASP A 166 23.16 -40.61 6.26
N ASN A 167 24.42 -40.26 6.53
CA ASN A 167 25.57 -40.67 5.72
C ASN A 167 26.11 -42.09 6.10
N GLU A 168 25.40 -42.82 6.98
CA GLU A 168 25.81 -44.15 7.45
C GLU A 168 24.70 -45.20 7.26
N LEU A 169 24.96 -46.23 6.45
CA LEU A 169 24.13 -47.44 6.39
C LEU A 169 24.77 -48.53 7.27
N LYS A 170 24.15 -48.81 8.43
CA LYS A 170 24.60 -49.87 9.36
C LYS A 170 23.91 -51.20 9.05
N CYS A 171 24.69 -52.25 8.83
CA CYS A 171 24.17 -53.60 8.70
C CYS A 171 23.82 -54.14 10.10
N PRO A 172 22.57 -54.55 10.38
CA PRO A 172 22.14 -54.97 11.72
C PRO A 172 22.77 -56.29 12.20
N HIS A 173 23.59 -56.96 11.39
CA HIS A 173 24.13 -58.29 11.67
C HIS A 173 25.66 -58.38 11.60
N ASN A 174 26.39 -57.29 11.89
CA ASN A 174 27.88 -57.23 11.85
C ASN A 174 28.52 -57.71 10.52
N GLY A 175 27.73 -57.79 9.44
CA GLY A 175 28.20 -58.13 8.11
C GLY A 175 28.85 -56.92 7.43
N VAL A 176 29.79 -57.18 6.53
CA VAL A 176 30.47 -56.15 5.74
C VAL A 176 29.70 -55.91 4.43
N VAL A 177 29.26 -54.67 4.21
CA VAL A 177 28.59 -54.26 2.95
C VAL A 177 29.66 -53.93 1.91
N LYS A 178 29.62 -54.60 0.74
CA LYS A 178 30.45 -54.26 -0.42
C LYS A 178 29.57 -53.64 -1.50
N LEU A 179 29.74 -52.34 -1.76
CA LEU A 179 29.09 -51.65 -2.86
C LEU A 179 29.89 -51.87 -4.15
N LYS A 180 29.20 -52.23 -5.23
CA LYS A 180 29.78 -52.35 -6.56
C LYS A 180 29.02 -51.42 -7.50
N SER A 181 29.69 -50.39 -8.02
CA SER A 181 29.14 -49.56 -9.09
C SER A 181 29.13 -50.36 -10.40
N ASN A 182 28.06 -50.24 -11.18
CA ASN A 182 28.00 -50.79 -12.54
C ASN A 182 28.45 -49.80 -13.62
N LYS A 183 28.93 -48.61 -13.24
CA LYS A 183 29.61 -47.68 -14.14
C LYS A 183 30.86 -47.15 -13.43
N GLY A 184 32.01 -47.46 -14.04
CA GLY A 184 33.41 -47.15 -13.68
C GLY A 184 33.63 -46.25 -12.49
#